data_AF-A0AA38NYE1-F1
#
_entry.id   AF-A0AA38NYE1-F1
#
_cell.length_a   1.000
_cell.length_b   1.000
_cell.length_c   1.000
_cell.angle_alpha   90.00
_cell.angle_beta   90.00
_cell.angle_gamma   90.00
#
_symmetry.space_group_name_H-M   'P 1'
#
loop_
_entity.id
_entity.type
_entity.pdbx_description
1 polymer ?
#
loop_
_entity_poly.entity_id
_entity_poly.type
_entity_poly.pdbx_seq_one_letter_code
_entity_poly.pdbx_strand_id
1 'polypeptide(L)'
;MTSFPLPLRLLILALSFEIQAVLAVTTITNVTVDDQDPAILYSPEDWNTTEAYNSLDYGGYHHLSGQSSAFAIFNFTGVAIYFLSPLWPYAVGARLVLDGQIPPVFVDLQDHSQPVNSTGGAETVSSAVVWGFENLTLGNHSLQVEFAQGQSQYVVVDAFM
;
A
#
# COMPACT_ATOMS: atom_id res chain seq x y z
N MET A 1 79.82 -19.25 -30.58
CA MET A 1 78.49 -19.88 -30.52
C MET A 1 77.98 -19.62 -29.11
N THR A 2 76.97 -18.81 -28.76
CA THR A 2 75.82 -18.12 -29.41
C THR A 2 75.33 -17.08 -28.38
N SER A 3 75.44 -15.76 -28.63
CA SER A 3 74.37 -14.76 -28.95
C SER A 3 73.29 -14.46 -27.87
N PHE A 4 73.23 -13.17 -27.45
CA PHE A 4 72.21 -12.39 -26.69
C PHE A 4 70.79 -12.38 -27.33
N PRO A 5 69.69 -11.73 -26.80
CA PRO A 5 69.53 -10.79 -25.65
C PRO A 5 68.25 -10.97 -24.75
N LEU A 6 68.14 -10.21 -23.65
CA LEU A 6 66.88 -10.01 -22.90
C LEU A 6 65.85 -9.21 -23.72
N PRO A 7 64.54 -9.51 -23.56
CA PRO A 7 63.57 -8.41 -23.53
C PRO A 7 62.59 -8.54 -22.35
N LEU A 8 62.53 -7.46 -21.58
CA LEU A 8 61.30 -6.78 -21.15
C LEU A 8 60.03 -7.36 -21.80
N ARG A 9 59.36 -8.31 -21.12
CA ARG A 9 58.02 -8.77 -21.51
C ARG A 9 57.10 -8.73 -20.30
N LEU A 10 56.27 -7.67 -20.34
CA LEU A 10 54.97 -7.52 -19.68
C LEU A 10 55.03 -7.51 -18.14
N LEU A 11 55.14 -6.38 -17.46
CA LEU A 11 54.20 -5.26 -17.48
C LEU A 11 52.75 -5.76 -17.56
N ILE A 12 52.00 -5.50 -16.48
CA ILE A 12 50.53 -5.66 -16.37
C ILE A 12 50.04 -7.11 -16.22
N LEU A 13 50.18 -7.68 -15.02
CA LEU A 13 49.18 -8.62 -14.50
C LEU A 13 48.26 -7.91 -13.50
N ALA A 14 47.90 -6.66 -13.79
CA ALA A 14 46.66 -6.08 -13.28
C ALA A 14 45.55 -6.65 -14.16
N LEU A 15 45.20 -7.94 -13.97
CA LEU A 15 43.97 -8.45 -14.55
C LEU A 15 42.83 -7.75 -13.81
N SER A 16 42.29 -6.76 -14.50
CA SER A 16 41.03 -6.08 -14.28
C SER A 16 40.00 -7.01 -13.64
N PHE A 17 39.81 -6.86 -12.33
CA PHE A 17 38.56 -7.26 -11.71
C PHE A 17 37.54 -6.23 -12.19
N GLU A 18 36.85 -6.54 -13.29
CA GLU A 18 35.68 -5.78 -13.69
C GLU A 18 34.66 -5.92 -12.57
N ILE A 19 34.58 -4.91 -11.71
CA ILE A 19 33.42 -4.72 -10.85
C ILE A 19 32.27 -4.41 -11.80
N GLN A 20 31.57 -5.45 -12.25
CA GLN A 20 30.30 -5.27 -12.93
C GLN A 20 29.34 -4.69 -11.89
N ALA A 21 29.18 -3.36 -11.94
CA ALA A 21 28.11 -2.70 -11.24
C ALA A 21 26.80 -3.25 -11.81
N VAL A 22 26.17 -4.15 -11.06
CA VAL A 22 24.81 -4.59 -11.36
C VAL A 22 23.94 -3.36 -11.14
N LEU A 23 23.48 -2.74 -12.22
CA LEU A 23 22.43 -1.75 -12.12
C LEU A 23 21.18 -2.48 -11.63
N ALA A 24 20.76 -2.18 -10.40
CA ALA A 24 19.45 -2.57 -9.93
C ALA A 24 18.43 -1.89 -10.84
N VAL A 25 17.81 -2.66 -11.74
CA VAL A 25 16.67 -2.19 -12.52
C VAL A 25 15.47 -2.21 -11.59
N THR A 26 15.00 -1.04 -11.18
CA THR A 26 13.73 -0.91 -10.48
C THR A 26 12.62 -1.10 -11.51
N THR A 27 12.07 -2.31 -11.59
CA THR A 27 10.86 -2.57 -12.38
C THR A 27 9.65 -2.07 -11.59
N ILE A 28 8.81 -1.25 -12.22
CA ILE A 28 7.53 -0.83 -11.65
C ILE A 28 6.55 -1.99 -11.86
N THR A 29 6.05 -2.55 -10.77
CA THR A 29 5.05 -3.62 -10.75
C THR A 29 3.97 -3.27 -9.77
N ASN A 30 2.72 -3.62 -10.10
CA ASN A 30 1.63 -3.54 -9.14
C ASN A 30 1.78 -4.66 -8.12
N VAL A 31 1.74 -4.32 -6.84
CA VAL A 31 1.80 -5.27 -5.73
C VAL A 31 0.62 -4.97 -4.84
N THR A 32 -0.34 -5.88 -4.76
CA THR A 32 -1.46 -5.73 -3.84
C THR A 32 -1.05 -6.21 -2.45
N VAL A 33 -1.21 -5.33 -1.47
CA VAL A 33 -0.90 -5.53 -0.05
C VAL A 33 -2.21 -5.65 0.70
N ASP A 34 -2.38 -6.79 1.36
CA ASP A 34 -3.55 -7.16 2.16
C ASP A 34 -3.56 -6.41 3.49
N ASP A 35 -4.74 -6.19 4.09
CA ASP A 35 -4.90 -5.53 5.39
C ASP A 35 -4.18 -6.25 6.54
N GLN A 36 -3.89 -7.54 6.40
CA GLN A 36 -3.12 -8.30 7.38
C GLN A 36 -1.60 -8.15 7.22
N ASP A 37 -1.11 -7.42 6.20
CA ASP A 37 0.31 -7.26 5.96
C ASP A 37 0.97 -6.40 7.07
N PRO A 38 2.10 -6.86 7.66
CA PRO A 38 2.78 -6.13 8.73
C PRO A 38 3.37 -4.77 8.32
N ALA A 39 3.39 -4.44 7.03
CA ALA A 39 3.75 -3.11 6.55
C ALA A 39 2.69 -2.04 6.88
N ILE A 40 1.46 -2.46 7.23
CA ILE A 40 0.37 -1.57 7.63
C ILE A 40 0.37 -1.43 9.15
N LEU A 41 0.48 -0.19 9.63
CA LEU A 41 0.51 0.13 11.04
C LEU A 41 -0.84 0.69 11.49
N TYR A 42 -1.52 -0.02 12.39
CA TYR A 42 -2.82 0.37 12.94
C TYR A 42 -2.68 1.04 14.29
N SER A 43 -3.45 2.11 14.53
CA SER A 43 -3.46 2.84 15.80
C SER A 43 -4.80 3.56 16.05
N PRO A 44 -5.24 3.69 17.32
CA PRO A 44 -4.76 2.97 18.50
C PRO A 44 -5.14 1.46 18.42
N GLU A 45 -4.92 0.68 19.47
CA GLU A 45 -5.16 -0.79 19.53
C GLU A 45 -6.66 -1.22 19.46
N ASP A 46 -7.49 -0.54 18.67
CA ASP A 46 -8.94 -0.81 18.51
C ASP A 46 -9.33 -1.30 17.10
N TRP A 47 -8.36 -1.43 16.21
CA TRP A 47 -8.60 -2.07 14.92
C TRP A 47 -8.81 -3.56 15.11
N ASN A 48 -9.95 -4.06 14.65
CA ASN A 48 -10.28 -5.47 14.67
C ASN A 48 -10.24 -6.00 13.25
N THR A 49 -9.68 -7.20 13.06
CA THR A 49 -9.93 -7.97 11.84
C THR A 49 -11.31 -8.61 11.93
N THR A 50 -12.04 -8.71 10.82
CA THR A 50 -13.29 -9.47 10.80
C THR A 50 -13.10 -10.94 11.17
N GLU A 51 -14.09 -11.52 11.85
CA GLU A 51 -14.03 -12.92 12.29
C GLU A 51 -14.39 -13.91 11.17
N ALA A 52 -15.29 -13.51 10.28
CA ALA A 52 -15.83 -14.36 9.23
C ALA A 52 -15.21 -14.01 7.88
N TYR A 53 -14.75 -15.05 7.17
CA TYR A 53 -14.28 -14.91 5.80
C TYR A 53 -15.40 -14.40 4.89
N ASN A 54 -15.12 -13.39 4.07
CA ASN A 54 -16.00 -12.94 3.00
C ASN A 54 -15.23 -12.83 1.68
N SER A 55 -15.72 -13.47 0.61
CA SER A 55 -15.10 -13.40 -0.72
C SER A 55 -15.19 -12.01 -1.38
N LEU A 56 -15.91 -11.07 -0.76
CA LEU A 56 -15.96 -9.68 -1.21
C LEU A 56 -14.74 -8.88 -0.73
N ASP A 57 -14.09 -9.29 0.35
CA ASP A 57 -12.84 -8.71 0.82
C ASP A 57 -11.65 -9.25 0.00
N TYR A 58 -10.62 -8.43 -0.19
CA TYR A 58 -9.35 -8.93 -0.67
C TYR A 58 -8.70 -9.78 0.44
N GLY A 59 -8.13 -10.94 0.09
CA GLY A 59 -7.62 -11.89 1.10
C GLY A 59 -8.69 -12.58 1.96
N GLY A 60 -9.91 -12.05 1.99
CA GLY A 60 -11.07 -12.62 2.66
C GLY A 60 -11.45 -11.97 3.98
N TYR A 61 -10.72 -10.94 4.40
CA TYR A 61 -10.91 -10.22 5.66
C TYR A 61 -10.63 -8.74 5.46
N HIS A 62 -11.07 -7.91 6.41
CA HIS A 62 -10.67 -6.51 6.47
C HIS A 62 -10.48 -6.08 7.92
N HIS A 63 -9.69 -5.02 8.13
CA HIS A 63 -9.54 -4.36 9.43
C HIS A 63 -10.50 -3.18 9.52
N LEU A 64 -11.23 -3.08 10.63
CA LEU A 64 -12.14 -1.96 10.89
C LEU A 64 -12.00 -1.39 12.30
N SER A 65 -12.33 -0.10 12.44
CA SER A 65 -12.51 0.54 13.75
C SER A 65 -13.67 1.55 13.71
N GLY A 66 -14.37 1.66 14.84
CA GLY A 66 -15.39 2.67 15.09
C GLY A 66 -14.88 3.88 15.88
N GLN A 67 -13.60 3.89 16.26
CA GLN A 67 -13.03 4.98 17.07
C GLN A 67 -12.68 6.19 16.21
N SER A 68 -13.12 7.38 16.64
CA SER A 68 -12.86 8.62 15.91
C SER A 68 -11.39 9.03 15.83
N SER A 69 -10.53 8.45 16.68
CA SER A 69 -9.08 8.64 16.65
C SER A 69 -8.33 7.56 15.86
N ALA A 70 -9.04 6.59 15.27
CA ALA A 70 -8.43 5.50 14.54
C ALA A 70 -7.78 5.97 13.24
N PHE A 71 -6.57 5.48 12.99
CA PHE A 71 -5.87 5.61 11.73
C PHE A 71 -5.01 4.38 11.43
N ALA A 72 -4.76 4.15 10.14
CA ALA A 72 -3.79 3.19 9.64
C ALA A 72 -2.75 3.92 8.78
N ILE A 73 -1.49 3.48 8.81
CA ILE A 73 -0.42 4.04 7.97
C ILE A 73 0.17 2.92 7.13
N PHE A 74 0.21 3.14 5.83
CA PHE A 74 0.95 2.30 4.89
C PHE A 74 2.10 3.09 4.27
N ASN A 75 3.32 2.62 4.50
CA ASN A 75 4.52 3.20 3.91
C ASN A 75 4.95 2.34 2.73
N PHE A 76 5.15 2.98 1.57
CA PHE A 76 5.49 2.28 0.33
C PHE A 76 6.59 3.00 -0.44
N THR A 77 7.26 2.26 -1.33
CA THR A 77 8.20 2.83 -2.30
C THR A 77 7.62 2.64 -3.69
N GLY A 78 7.31 3.72 -4.39
CA GLY A 78 6.61 3.59 -5.67
C GLY A 78 6.39 4.91 -6.39
N VAL A 79 5.56 4.84 -7.43
CA VAL A 79 5.14 5.99 -8.25
C VAL A 79 3.62 6.16 -8.28
N ALA A 80 2.90 5.24 -7.64
CA ALA A 80 1.45 5.25 -7.54
C ALA A 80 1.02 4.49 -6.27
N ILE A 81 -0.21 4.76 -5.83
CA ILE A 81 -0.88 4.04 -4.75
C ILE A 81 -2.38 4.00 -5.05
N TYR A 82 -3.01 2.88 -4.81
CA TYR A 82 -4.44 2.68 -4.91
C TYR A 82 -4.95 2.13 -3.58
N PHE A 83 -6.09 2.65 -3.14
CA PHE A 83 -6.83 2.15 -1.99
C PHE A 83 -7.98 1.30 -2.50
N LEU A 84 -8.01 0.05 -2.05
CA LEU A 84 -9.02 -0.92 -2.41
C LEU A 84 -9.93 -1.18 -1.22
N SER A 85 -11.22 -1.32 -1.50
CA SER A 85 -12.20 -1.63 -0.47
C SER A 85 -13.46 -2.22 -1.09
N PRO A 86 -14.13 -3.17 -0.40
CA PRO A 86 -15.53 -3.45 -0.67
C PRO A 86 -16.40 -2.26 -0.28
N LEU A 87 -17.71 -2.38 -0.48
CA LEU A 87 -18.67 -1.37 -0.06
C LEU A 87 -19.73 -1.97 0.89
N TRP A 88 -20.25 -1.15 1.80
CA TRP A 88 -21.20 -1.57 2.84
C TRP A 88 -22.56 -0.89 2.72
N PRO A 89 -23.67 -1.54 3.11
CA PRO A 89 -25.00 -0.93 3.08
C PRO A 89 -25.21 0.11 4.21
N TYR A 90 -24.16 0.67 4.79
CA TYR A 90 -24.19 1.67 5.85
C TYR A 90 -23.00 2.63 5.75
N ALA A 91 -23.02 3.70 6.54
CA ALA A 91 -22.04 4.77 6.44
C ALA A 91 -20.64 4.29 6.89
N VAL A 92 -19.83 3.84 5.94
CA VAL A 92 -18.41 3.52 6.09
C VAL A 92 -17.63 4.51 5.24
N GLY A 93 -16.48 4.94 5.72
CA GLY A 93 -15.67 5.90 4.97
C GLY A 93 -14.35 6.22 5.62
N ALA A 94 -13.46 6.77 4.81
CA ALA A 94 -12.09 7.07 5.20
C ALA A 94 -11.72 8.49 4.77
N ARG A 95 -10.79 9.09 5.52
CA ARG A 95 -10.04 10.27 5.05
C ARG A 95 -8.62 9.83 4.73
N LEU A 96 -8.17 10.14 3.52
CA LEU A 96 -6.86 9.76 3.02
C LEU A 96 -5.92 10.96 3.06
N VAL A 97 -4.75 10.75 3.64
CA VAL A 97 -3.66 11.73 3.74
C VAL A 97 -2.42 11.12 3.12
N LEU A 98 -2.10 11.51 1.89
CA LEU A 98 -0.89 11.09 1.19
C LEU A 98 0.23 12.09 1.47
N ASP A 99 1.36 11.64 2.00
CA ASP A 99 2.54 12.45 2.31
C ASP A 99 2.24 13.71 3.14
N GLY A 100 1.26 13.62 4.05
CA GLY A 100 0.84 14.74 4.91
C GLY A 100 0.05 15.84 4.20
N GLN A 101 -0.47 15.60 3.00
CA GLN A 101 -1.24 16.59 2.25
C GLN A 101 -2.57 16.93 2.94
N ILE A 102 -2.87 18.23 2.98
CA ILE A 102 -4.09 18.79 3.58
C ILE A 102 -4.81 19.67 2.53
N PRO A 103 -6.15 19.61 2.42
CA PRO A 103 -7.06 18.80 3.23
C PRO A 103 -7.01 17.30 2.87
N PRO A 104 -7.35 16.40 3.82
CA PRO A 104 -7.53 14.99 3.52
C PRO A 104 -8.61 14.77 2.46
N VAL A 105 -8.47 13.70 1.67
CA VAL A 105 -9.48 13.28 0.69
C VAL A 105 -10.48 12.36 1.38
N PHE A 106 -11.76 12.72 1.40
CA PHE A 106 -12.81 11.81 1.87
C PHE A 106 -13.14 10.78 0.78
N VAL A 107 -13.18 9.50 1.17
CA VAL A 107 -13.62 8.38 0.34
C VAL A 107 -14.83 7.76 1.01
N ASP A 108 -15.96 7.80 0.29
CA ASP A 108 -17.21 7.16 0.70
C ASP A 108 -17.15 5.68 0.34
N LEU A 109 -17.34 4.82 1.34
CA LEU A 109 -17.30 3.36 1.21
C LEU A 109 -18.71 2.75 1.41
N GLN A 110 -19.74 3.58 1.43
CA GLN A 110 -21.11 3.10 1.46
C GLN A 110 -21.57 2.67 0.06
N ASP A 111 -22.17 1.48 -0.01
CA ASP A 111 -22.95 1.01 -1.15
C ASP A 111 -24.34 1.69 -1.15
N HIS A 112 -24.47 2.73 -1.96
CA HIS A 112 -25.74 3.44 -2.16
C HIS A 112 -26.70 2.73 -3.12
N SER A 113 -26.33 1.58 -3.68
CA SER A 113 -27.23 0.76 -4.51
C SER A 113 -28.19 -0.10 -3.67
N GLN A 114 -27.89 -0.28 -2.37
CA GLN A 114 -28.71 -1.05 -1.43
C GLN A 114 -29.47 -0.13 -0.46
N PRO A 115 -30.60 -0.58 0.10
CA PRO A 115 -31.23 0.12 1.21
C PRO A 115 -30.27 0.25 2.40
N VAL A 116 -30.22 1.44 3.01
CA VAL A 116 -29.37 1.69 4.16
C VAL A 116 -29.75 0.77 5.33
N ASN A 117 -28.77 0.03 5.85
CA ASN A 117 -28.88 -0.78 7.05
C ASN A 117 -28.10 -0.14 8.20
N SER A 118 -28.76 0.71 8.98
CA SER A 118 -28.14 1.43 10.10
C SER A 118 -27.63 0.56 11.25
N THR A 119 -27.88 -0.75 11.21
CA THR A 119 -27.39 -1.70 12.23
C THR A 119 -26.06 -2.37 11.87
N GLY A 120 -25.47 -2.02 10.72
CA GLY A 120 -24.28 -2.67 10.18
C GLY A 120 -24.63 -3.85 9.28
N GLY A 121 -23.67 -4.73 9.02
CA GLY A 121 -23.86 -5.91 8.18
C GLY A 121 -22.60 -6.26 7.39
N ALA A 122 -22.70 -7.28 6.55
CA ALA A 122 -21.62 -7.64 5.64
C ALA A 122 -21.55 -6.66 4.46
N GLU A 123 -20.40 -6.69 3.79
CA GLU A 123 -20.11 -6.05 2.51
C GLU A 123 -21.14 -6.49 1.46
N THR A 124 -21.44 -5.61 0.51
CA THR A 124 -22.40 -5.87 -0.58
C THR A 124 -21.77 -5.78 -1.97
N VAL A 125 -20.57 -5.20 -2.07
CA VAL A 125 -19.81 -5.08 -3.32
C VAL A 125 -18.40 -5.61 -3.11
N SER A 126 -17.87 -6.37 -4.07
CA SER A 126 -16.50 -6.87 -4.05
C SER A 126 -15.48 -5.73 -4.02
N SER A 127 -14.36 -5.98 -3.35
CA SER A 127 -13.24 -5.07 -3.28
C SER A 127 -12.73 -4.69 -4.67
N ALA A 128 -12.55 -3.38 -4.84
CA ALA A 128 -12.02 -2.77 -6.04
C ALA A 128 -11.31 -1.47 -5.66
N VAL A 129 -10.56 -0.90 -6.62
CA VAL A 129 -9.96 0.43 -6.45
C VAL A 129 -11.07 1.48 -6.28
N VAL A 130 -11.15 2.07 -5.09
CA VAL A 130 -12.09 3.14 -4.73
C VAL A 130 -11.43 4.52 -4.76
N TRP A 131 -10.10 4.55 -4.65
CA TRP A 131 -9.30 5.75 -4.79
C TRP A 131 -7.89 5.41 -5.26
N GLY A 132 -7.22 6.34 -5.93
CA GLY A 132 -5.80 6.20 -6.24
C GLY A 132 -5.13 7.51 -6.57
N PHE A 133 -3.81 7.49 -6.52
CA PHE A 133 -2.94 8.59 -6.87
C PHE A 133 -1.75 8.07 -7.69
N GLU A 134 -1.50 8.70 -8.83
CA GLU A 134 -0.46 8.31 -9.78
C GLU A 134 0.56 9.43 -9.97
N ASN A 135 1.64 9.17 -10.70
CA ASN A 135 2.68 10.14 -11.04
C ASN A 135 3.40 10.71 -9.81
N LEU A 136 3.53 9.92 -8.74
CA LEU A 136 4.42 10.23 -7.64
C LEU A 136 5.88 10.17 -8.13
N THR A 137 6.73 10.99 -7.50
CA THR A 137 8.18 10.88 -7.74
C THR A 137 8.63 9.55 -7.16
N LEU A 138 9.35 8.72 -7.92
CA LEU A 138 9.87 7.46 -7.41
C LEU A 138 10.62 7.66 -6.09
N GLY A 139 10.09 7.12 -5.01
CA GLY A 139 10.61 7.32 -3.67
C GLY A 139 9.71 6.71 -2.61
N ASN A 140 10.02 7.03 -1.35
CA ASN A 140 9.22 6.60 -0.22
C ASN A 140 8.05 7.56 -0.01
N HIS A 141 6.88 6.99 0.19
CA HIS A 141 5.62 7.68 0.42
C HIS A 141 4.90 7.08 1.61
N SER A 142 3.95 7.84 2.15
CA SER A 142 3.12 7.42 3.26
C SER A 142 1.66 7.75 2.97
N LEU A 143 0.81 6.74 2.98
CA LEU A 143 -0.64 6.90 2.97
C LEU A 143 -1.18 6.65 4.37
N GLN A 144 -1.80 7.66 4.96
CA GLN A 144 -2.55 7.53 6.19
C GLN A 144 -4.06 7.49 5.90
N VAL A 145 -4.73 6.47 6.43
CA VAL A 145 -6.18 6.27 6.37
C VAL A 145 -6.75 6.61 7.74
N GLU A 146 -7.61 7.63 7.82
CA GLU A 146 -8.17 8.11 9.09
C GLU A 146 -9.69 7.95 9.13
N PHE A 147 -10.23 7.86 10.36
CA PHE A 147 -11.66 7.92 10.59
C PHE A 147 -12.32 9.21 10.08
N ALA A 148 -13.37 9.07 9.26
CA ALA A 148 -14.14 10.19 8.73
C ALA A 148 -15.20 10.70 9.73
N GLN A 149 -14.74 11.46 10.73
CA GLN A 149 -15.58 11.94 11.83
C GLN A 149 -16.80 12.74 11.34
N GLY A 150 -17.98 12.34 11.81
CA GLY A 150 -19.25 12.99 11.46
C GLY A 150 -19.83 12.58 10.10
N GLN A 151 -19.12 11.74 9.33
CA GLN A 151 -19.56 11.25 8.02
C GLN A 151 -19.75 9.73 8.02
N SER A 152 -18.97 9.02 8.83
CA SER A 152 -18.94 7.55 8.85
C SER A 152 -19.08 6.99 10.27
N GLN A 153 -19.60 5.77 10.35
CA GLN A 153 -19.68 4.97 11.58
C GLN A 153 -18.41 4.16 11.80
N TYR A 154 -17.74 3.77 10.72
CA TYR A 154 -16.52 2.97 10.72
C TYR A 154 -15.53 3.48 9.67
N VAL A 155 -14.26 3.25 9.94
CA VAL A 155 -13.18 3.26 8.96
C VAL A 155 -12.73 1.81 8.72
N VAL A 156 -12.37 1.50 7.48
CA VAL A 156 -11.95 0.16 7.06
C VAL A 156 -10.66 0.25 6.24
N VAL A 157 -9.81 -0.76 6.35
CA VAL A 157 -8.71 -1.06 5.44
C VAL A 157 -8.86 -2.50 4.98
N ASP A 158 -8.85 -2.72 3.66
CA ASP A 158 -8.94 -4.04 3.03
C ASP A 158 -7.68 -4.32 2.21
N ALA A 159 -7.32 -3.44 1.25
CA ALA A 159 -6.04 -3.59 0.56
C ALA A 159 -5.49 -2.27 -0.02
N PHE A 160 -4.19 -2.30 -0.32
CA PHE A 160 -3.48 -1.27 -1.08
C PHE A 160 -2.82 -1.87 -2.33
N MET A 161 -2.57 -1.08 -3.37
CA MET A 161 -1.83 -1.51 -4.56
C MET A 161 -0.90 -0.43 -5.11
#